data_AF-A0A941R7D4-F1
#
_entry.id   AF-A0A941R7D4-F1
#
_cell.length_a   1.000
_cell.length_b   1.000
_cell.length_c   1.000
_cell.angle_alpha   90.00
_cell.angle_beta   90.00
_cell.angle_gamma   90.00
#
_symmetry.space_group_name_H-M   'P 1'
#
loop_
_entity.id
_entity.type
_entity.pdbx_description
1 polymer ?
#
loop_
_entity_poly.entity_id
_entity_poly.type
_entity_poly.pdbx_seq_one_letter_code
_entity_poly.pdbx_strand_id
1 'polypeptide(L)'
;MNAPQSPRRPTATMVAQSLLWLWLICLSIFVVLGHQAMSDPADQERLDSRLQRLEAQVAGLAETTHTLQQQPAAATAAGLQDIRQALEVRIAQVEQALSGHATADDLQALRAEVEQIKARLTASRAAAPAQTRAPSKPVTSKPEPPPLPFRVVGAELRAGQRSVSVAPGIGDFAPDQLQVLLPGDAVGAWRLQAVEGNTAVFQTGDQTRHVAIP
;
A
#
# COMPACT_ATOMS: atom_id res chain seq x y z
N MET A 1 105.03 61.99 13.93
CA MET A 1 103.59 61.76 13.75
C MET A 1 103.14 60.78 14.82
N ASN A 2 102.38 61.26 15.80
CA ASN A 2 101.94 60.50 16.97
C ASN A 2 100.47 60.08 16.79
N ALA A 3 100.15 58.82 17.09
CA ALA A 3 98.88 58.45 17.73
C ALA A 3 99.07 57.09 18.45
N PRO A 4 98.77 56.97 19.75
CA PRO A 4 99.03 55.77 20.53
C PRO A 4 97.92 54.72 20.38
N GLN A 5 98.35 53.47 20.30
CA GLN A 5 97.51 52.28 20.40
C GLN A 5 97.05 52.13 21.86
N SER A 6 95.74 52.06 22.09
CA SER A 6 95.16 51.73 23.41
C SER A 6 94.69 50.28 23.45
N PRO A 7 95.10 49.47 24.44
CA PRO A 7 94.61 48.11 24.63
C PRO A 7 93.39 48.11 25.56
N ARG A 8 92.21 47.82 25.03
CA ARG A 8 91.01 47.46 25.83
C ARG A 8 90.29 46.29 25.17
N ARG A 9 90.77 45.07 25.38
CA ARG A 9 90.10 43.84 24.89
C ARG A 9 90.19 42.62 25.83
N PRO A 10 89.72 42.72 27.09
CA PRO A 10 89.22 41.52 27.77
C PRO A 10 87.75 41.61 28.22
N THR A 11 87.22 42.80 28.50
CA THR A 11 85.86 42.94 29.05
C THR A 11 84.78 42.88 27.98
N ALA A 12 85.01 43.45 26.79
CA ALA A 12 84.02 43.43 25.69
C ALA A 12 83.78 42.00 25.16
N THR A 13 84.81 41.16 25.11
CA THR A 13 84.70 39.74 24.74
C THR A 13 83.96 38.96 25.83
N MET A 14 84.20 39.23 27.10
CA MET A 14 83.44 38.62 28.21
C MET A 14 81.96 39.02 28.20
N VAL A 15 81.64 40.28 27.89
CA VAL A 15 80.25 40.75 27.77
C VAL A 15 79.57 40.10 26.56
N ALA A 16 80.20 40.09 25.39
CA ALA A 16 79.66 39.42 24.20
C ALA A 16 79.45 37.92 24.43
N GLN A 17 80.38 37.26 25.12
CA GLN A 17 80.29 35.84 25.46
C GLN A 17 79.17 35.58 26.47
N SER A 18 78.97 36.45 27.47
CA SER A 18 77.83 36.34 28.39
C SER A 18 76.48 36.51 27.68
N LEU A 19 76.41 37.39 26.68
CA LEU A 19 75.21 37.60 25.87
C LEU A 19 74.89 36.38 24.99
N LEU A 20 75.92 35.76 24.42
CA LEU A 20 75.80 34.53 23.64
C LEU A 20 75.31 33.36 24.52
N TRP A 21 75.89 33.20 25.71
CA TRP A 21 75.45 32.19 26.67
C TRP A 21 74.01 32.43 27.13
N LEU A 22 73.64 33.67 27.44
CA LEU A 22 72.27 34.03 27.78
C LEU A 22 71.30 33.72 26.64
N TRP A 23 71.70 34.00 25.40
CA TRP A 23 70.90 33.72 24.21
C TRP A 23 70.70 32.22 24.00
N LEU A 24 71.75 31.41 24.15
CA LEU A 24 71.65 29.95 24.05
C LEU A 24 70.76 29.35 25.14
N ILE A 25 70.82 29.88 26.37
CA ILE A 25 69.93 29.46 27.46
C ILE A 25 68.48 29.80 27.12
N CYS A 26 68.21 31.01 26.62
CA CYS A 26 66.88 31.42 26.21
C CYS A 26 66.32 30.52 25.09
N LEU A 27 67.15 30.22 24.09
CA LEU A 27 66.77 29.35 22.96
C LEU A 27 66.55 27.90 23.41
N SER A 28 67.36 27.41 24.35
CA SER A 28 67.18 26.10 24.96
C SER A 28 65.86 26.01 25.73
N ILE A 29 65.54 27.01 26.55
CA ILE A 29 64.27 27.08 27.27
C ILE A 29 63.10 27.10 26.27
N PHE A 30 63.18 27.91 25.22
CA PHE A 30 62.14 27.98 24.19
C PHE A 30 61.89 26.63 23.50
N VAL A 31 62.95 25.91 23.12
CA VAL A 31 62.85 24.56 22.53
C VAL A 31 62.23 23.57 23.52
N VAL A 32 62.60 23.62 24.80
CA VAL A 32 62.05 22.74 25.83
C VAL A 32 60.56 23.02 26.07
N LEU A 33 60.13 24.28 26.15
CA LEU A 33 58.70 24.61 26.26
C LEU A 33 57.91 24.15 25.03
N GLY A 34 58.46 24.35 23.82
CA GLY A 34 57.83 23.86 22.59
C GLY A 34 57.72 22.34 22.55
N HIS A 35 58.76 21.63 23.02
CA HIS A 35 58.73 20.18 23.12
C HIS A 35 57.71 19.72 24.16
N GLN A 36 57.68 20.32 25.36
CA GLN A 36 56.71 19.94 26.40
C GLN A 36 55.25 20.19 25.98
N ALA A 37 54.99 21.26 25.22
CA ALA A 37 53.67 21.53 24.68
C ALA A 37 53.24 20.50 23.61
N MET A 38 54.20 19.95 22.85
CA MET A 38 53.91 18.92 21.84
C MET A 38 53.92 17.50 22.43
N SER A 39 54.71 17.27 23.47
CA SER A 39 54.90 15.98 24.15
C SER A 39 54.12 15.90 25.46
N ASP A 40 53.02 16.64 25.60
CA ASP A 40 52.17 16.54 26.77
C ASP A 40 51.62 15.10 26.85
N PRO A 41 52.03 14.31 27.85
CA PRO A 41 51.61 12.91 27.95
C PRO A 41 50.09 12.79 28.05
N ALA A 42 49.38 13.80 28.55
CA ALA A 42 47.93 13.79 28.67
C ALA A 42 47.22 13.82 27.29
N ASP A 43 47.75 14.58 26.33
CA ASP A 43 47.21 14.63 24.98
C ASP A 43 47.55 13.36 24.18
N GLN A 44 48.74 12.78 24.40
CA GLN A 44 49.12 11.52 23.78
C GLN A 44 48.24 10.35 24.26
N GLU A 45 48.04 10.21 25.58
CA GLU A 45 47.10 9.23 26.16
C GLU A 45 45.66 9.42 25.64
N ARG A 46 45.25 10.68 25.41
CA ARG A 46 43.94 10.99 24.84
C ARG A 46 43.83 10.58 23.38
N LEU A 47 44.90 10.71 22.60
CA LEU A 47 44.96 10.21 21.22
C LEU A 47 44.98 8.69 21.18
N ASP A 48 45.77 8.05 22.05
CA ASP A 48 45.87 6.59 22.14
C ASP A 48 44.53 5.96 22.54
N SER A 49 43.84 6.52 23.53
CA SER A 49 42.48 6.07 23.90
C SER A 49 41.45 6.31 22.79
N ARG A 50 41.58 7.39 22.01
CA ARG A 50 40.74 7.62 20.82
C ARG A 50 41.04 6.61 19.71
N LEU A 51 42.30 6.31 19.46
CA LEU A 51 42.73 5.30 18.48
C LEU A 51 42.24 3.92 18.90
N GLN A 52 42.42 3.51 20.15
CA GLN A 52 41.89 2.25 20.68
C GLN A 52 40.37 2.16 20.55
N ARG A 53 39.66 3.27 20.81
CA ARG A 53 38.20 3.31 20.64
C ARG A 53 37.78 3.18 19.18
N LEU A 54 38.49 3.85 18.27
CA LEU A 54 38.25 3.71 16.82
C LEU A 54 38.57 2.30 16.34
N GLU A 55 39.66 1.71 16.81
CA GLU A 55 40.05 0.34 16.49
C GLU A 55 38.99 -0.67 16.98
N ALA A 56 38.51 -0.51 18.22
CA ALA A 56 37.42 -1.32 18.76
C ALA A 56 36.11 -1.14 17.96
N GLN A 57 35.80 0.08 17.54
CA GLN A 57 34.64 0.35 16.68
C GLN A 57 34.78 -0.29 15.30
N VAL A 58 35.96 -0.18 14.68
CA VAL A 58 36.26 -0.79 13.38
C VAL A 58 36.22 -2.31 13.47
N ALA A 59 36.78 -2.90 14.52
CA ALA A 59 36.70 -4.34 14.78
C ALA A 59 35.26 -4.80 14.98
N GLY A 60 34.46 -4.05 15.75
CA GLY A 60 33.02 -4.32 15.91
C GLY A 60 32.25 -4.19 14.59
N LEU A 61 32.56 -3.20 13.76
CA LEU A 61 31.96 -3.05 12.43
C LEU A 61 32.39 -4.17 11.48
N ALA A 62 33.67 -4.59 11.52
CA ALA A 62 34.16 -5.71 10.73
C ALA A 62 33.48 -7.02 11.15
N GLU A 63 33.34 -7.26 12.45
CA GLU A 63 32.65 -8.44 12.98
C GLU A 63 31.17 -8.43 12.61
N THR A 64 30.46 -7.29 12.79
CA THR A 64 29.06 -7.19 12.36
C THR A 64 28.91 -7.39 10.86
N THR A 65 29.79 -6.81 10.04
CA THR A 65 29.77 -7.02 8.57
C THR A 65 30.05 -8.47 8.21
N HIS A 66 30.98 -9.12 8.91
CA HIS A 66 31.29 -10.52 8.72
C HIS A 66 30.13 -11.43 9.15
N THR A 67 29.47 -11.13 10.28
CA THR A 67 28.24 -11.83 10.69
C THR A 67 27.07 -11.58 9.74
N LEU A 68 26.96 -10.40 9.14
CA LEU A 68 25.97 -10.07 8.10
C LEU A 68 26.28 -10.70 6.75
N GLN A 69 27.55 -11.01 6.46
CA GLN A 69 27.96 -11.79 5.29
C GLN A 69 27.83 -13.29 5.51
N GLN A 70 28.10 -13.76 6.73
CA GLN A 70 27.98 -15.16 7.16
C GLN A 70 26.53 -15.57 7.41
N GLN A 71 25.70 -14.66 7.92
CA GLN A 71 24.26 -14.70 7.78
C GLN A 71 24.05 -14.56 6.27
N PRO A 72 23.88 -15.68 5.55
CA PRO A 72 24.12 -15.65 4.13
C PRO A 72 23.10 -14.69 3.55
N ALA A 73 23.30 -14.31 2.30
CA ALA A 73 22.24 -13.73 1.51
C ALA A 73 20.93 -14.53 1.59
N ALA A 74 20.88 -15.74 2.22
CA ALA A 74 19.81 -16.59 2.78
C ALA A 74 18.45 -15.98 3.18
N ALA A 75 18.28 -14.67 3.20
CA ALA A 75 17.04 -14.09 2.68
C ALA A 75 17.08 -14.07 1.13
N THR A 76 17.64 -15.11 0.51
CA THR A 76 18.19 -15.04 -0.85
C THR A 76 17.05 -15.01 -1.82
N ALA A 77 17.26 -14.38 -2.97
CA ALA A 77 16.35 -14.49 -4.11
C ALA A 77 15.89 -15.95 -4.34
N ALA A 78 16.75 -16.94 -4.10
CA ALA A 78 16.40 -18.36 -4.11
C ALA A 78 15.34 -18.76 -3.07
N GLY A 79 15.43 -18.31 -1.82
CA GLY A 79 14.43 -18.58 -0.77
C GLY A 79 13.10 -17.84 -1.04
N LEU A 80 13.17 -16.62 -1.57
CA LEU A 80 11.98 -15.90 -2.04
C LEU A 80 11.33 -16.58 -3.26
N GLN A 81 12.14 -17.12 -4.17
CA GLN A 81 11.67 -17.91 -5.31
C GLN A 81 11.03 -19.22 -4.87
N ASP A 82 11.59 -19.90 -3.87
CA ASP A 82 11.07 -21.15 -3.32
C ASP A 82 9.72 -20.91 -2.63
N ILE A 83 9.62 -19.85 -1.82
CA ILE A 83 8.35 -19.41 -1.22
C ILE A 83 7.33 -19.02 -2.29
N ARG A 84 7.76 -18.31 -3.33
CA ARG A 84 6.88 -17.92 -4.45
C ARG A 84 6.36 -19.15 -5.20
N GLN A 85 7.22 -20.11 -5.52
CA GLN A 85 6.85 -21.35 -6.19
C GLN A 85 5.87 -22.17 -5.32
N ALA A 86 6.14 -22.26 -4.02
CA ALA A 86 5.23 -22.92 -3.08
C ALA A 86 3.85 -22.25 -3.04
N LEU A 87 3.78 -20.92 -3.10
CA LEU A 87 2.52 -20.18 -3.18
C LEU A 87 1.80 -20.40 -4.50
N GLU A 88 2.50 -20.34 -5.63
CA GLU A 88 1.92 -20.57 -6.96
C GLU A 88 1.31 -21.99 -7.08
N VAL A 89 2.01 -23.01 -6.57
CA VAL A 89 1.49 -24.40 -6.53
C VAL A 89 0.24 -24.51 -5.67
N ARG A 90 0.20 -23.85 -4.50
CA ARG A 90 -0.97 -23.88 -3.61
C ARG A 90 -2.18 -23.16 -4.22
N ILE A 91 -1.95 -22.04 -4.92
CA ILE A 91 -3.00 -21.32 -5.63
C ILE A 91 -3.57 -22.19 -6.75
N ALA A 92 -2.71 -22.78 -7.59
CA ALA A 92 -3.14 -23.67 -8.66
C ALA A 92 -3.92 -24.90 -8.13
N GLN A 93 -3.51 -25.46 -6.98
CA GLN A 93 -4.21 -26.57 -6.35
C GLN A 93 -5.60 -26.16 -5.83
N VAL A 94 -5.71 -24.98 -5.24
CA VAL A 94 -6.98 -24.43 -4.75
C VAL A 94 -7.90 -24.11 -5.93
N GLU A 95 -7.38 -23.47 -6.98
CA GLU A 95 -8.11 -23.19 -8.21
C GLU A 95 -8.59 -24.47 -8.88
N GLN A 96 -7.74 -25.49 -9.02
CA GLN A 96 -8.14 -26.77 -9.60
C GLN A 96 -9.19 -27.49 -8.74
N ALA A 97 -9.09 -27.42 -7.42
CA ALA A 97 -10.10 -27.98 -6.52
C ALA A 97 -11.44 -27.22 -6.66
N LEU A 98 -11.42 -25.88 -6.72
CA LEU A 98 -12.60 -25.06 -6.92
C LEU A 98 -13.20 -25.25 -8.31
N SER A 99 -12.41 -25.26 -9.38
CA SER A 99 -12.89 -25.53 -10.74
C SER A 99 -13.42 -26.95 -10.87
N GLY A 100 -12.78 -27.94 -10.23
CA GLY A 100 -13.24 -29.32 -10.24
C GLY A 100 -14.56 -29.53 -9.49
N HIS A 101 -14.74 -28.89 -8.33
CA HIS A 101 -15.96 -29.01 -7.53
C HIS A 101 -17.08 -28.10 -8.05
N ALA A 102 -16.79 -26.83 -8.37
CA ALA A 102 -17.79 -25.91 -8.90
C ALA A 102 -18.30 -26.35 -10.26
N THR A 103 -17.45 -26.77 -11.21
CA THR A 103 -17.99 -27.15 -12.52
C THR A 103 -18.77 -28.46 -12.49
N ALA A 104 -18.37 -29.46 -11.69
CA ALA A 104 -19.08 -30.73 -11.61
C ALA A 104 -20.40 -30.59 -10.83
N ASP A 105 -20.37 -29.97 -9.65
CA ASP A 105 -21.57 -29.81 -8.81
C ASP A 105 -22.55 -28.81 -9.43
N ASP A 106 -22.07 -27.69 -10.00
CA ASP A 106 -22.95 -26.70 -10.64
C ASP A 106 -23.58 -27.26 -11.93
N LEU A 107 -22.85 -28.03 -12.75
CA LEU A 107 -23.44 -28.68 -13.94
C LEU A 107 -24.45 -29.75 -13.56
N GLN A 108 -24.23 -30.49 -12.46
CA GLN A 108 -25.15 -31.51 -11.98
C GLN A 108 -26.40 -30.88 -11.36
N ALA A 109 -26.25 -29.79 -10.60
CA ALA A 109 -27.34 -28.99 -10.07
C ALA A 109 -28.18 -28.38 -11.21
N LEU A 110 -27.52 -27.75 -12.20
CA LEU A 110 -28.19 -27.15 -13.35
C LEU A 110 -28.93 -28.20 -14.20
N ARG A 111 -28.35 -29.39 -14.39
CA ARG A 111 -29.02 -30.52 -15.07
C ARG A 111 -30.25 -30.98 -14.29
N ALA A 112 -30.17 -31.07 -12.97
CA ALA A 112 -31.30 -31.44 -12.12
C ALA A 112 -32.42 -30.40 -12.19
N GLU A 113 -32.09 -29.11 -12.13
CA GLU A 113 -33.05 -28.01 -12.28
C GLU A 113 -33.72 -28.01 -13.66
N VAL A 114 -32.95 -28.23 -14.73
CA VAL A 114 -33.49 -28.32 -16.10
C VAL A 114 -34.46 -29.49 -16.26
N GLU A 115 -34.12 -30.67 -15.75
CA GLU A 115 -35.04 -31.82 -15.79
C GLU A 115 -36.29 -31.58 -14.93
N GLN A 116 -36.16 -30.91 -13.79
CA GLN A 116 -37.31 -30.53 -12.96
C GLN A 116 -38.23 -29.52 -13.66
N ILE A 117 -37.66 -28.50 -14.31
CA ILE A 117 -38.42 -27.51 -15.10
C ILE A 117 -39.13 -28.21 -16.27
N LYS A 118 -38.44 -29.12 -16.97
CA LYS A 118 -38.99 -29.89 -18.08
C LYS A 118 -40.11 -30.83 -17.64
N ALA A 119 -39.94 -31.50 -16.50
CA ALA A 119 -40.97 -32.34 -15.89
C ALA A 119 -42.19 -31.51 -15.49
N ARG A 120 -41.98 -30.32 -14.90
CA ARG A 120 -43.06 -29.39 -14.54
C ARG A 120 -43.79 -28.84 -15.76
N LEU A 121 -43.08 -28.54 -16.85
CA LEU A 121 -43.65 -28.08 -18.12
C LEU A 121 -44.44 -29.20 -18.82
N THR A 122 -43.93 -30.43 -18.75
CA THR A 122 -44.59 -31.60 -19.33
C THR A 122 -45.83 -31.96 -18.51
N ALA A 123 -45.75 -31.90 -17.18
CA ALA A 123 -46.86 -32.10 -16.28
C ALA A 123 -47.93 -31.01 -16.45
N SER A 124 -47.56 -29.74 -16.59
CA SER A 124 -48.52 -28.65 -16.84
C SER A 124 -49.14 -28.72 -18.23
N ARG A 125 -48.41 -29.21 -19.24
CA ARG A 125 -48.95 -29.46 -20.59
C ARG A 125 -49.84 -30.71 -20.65
N ALA A 126 -49.54 -31.75 -19.87
CA ALA A 126 -50.36 -32.94 -19.76
C ALA A 126 -51.60 -32.72 -18.86
N ALA A 127 -51.51 -31.81 -17.89
CA ALA A 127 -52.60 -31.44 -16.99
C ALA A 127 -53.48 -30.30 -17.52
N ALA A 128 -53.33 -29.89 -18.78
CA ALA A 128 -54.24 -28.96 -19.43
C ALA A 128 -55.41 -29.72 -20.07
N PRO A 129 -56.58 -29.85 -19.41
CA PRO A 129 -57.80 -30.21 -20.12
C PRO A 129 -58.13 -29.10 -21.11
N ALA A 130 -58.56 -29.49 -22.31
CA ALA A 130 -59.14 -28.59 -23.30
C ALA A 130 -60.45 -28.01 -22.76
N GLN A 131 -60.37 -26.97 -21.92
CA GLN A 131 -61.53 -26.26 -21.41
C GLN A 131 -61.86 -25.11 -22.38
N THR A 132 -62.67 -25.41 -23.38
CA THR A 132 -63.52 -24.43 -24.06
C THR A 132 -64.41 -23.69 -23.05
N ARG A 133 -64.59 -22.36 -23.24
CA ARG A 133 -65.58 -21.40 -22.63
C ARG A 133 -64.89 -20.35 -21.72
N ALA A 134 -65.16 -19.04 -21.75
CA ALA A 134 -66.15 -18.14 -22.39
C ALA A 134 -65.54 -16.70 -22.43
N PRO A 135 -66.13 -15.71 -23.12
CA PRO A 135 -65.58 -14.35 -23.16
C PRO A 135 -65.64 -13.70 -21.78
N SER A 136 -64.48 -13.43 -21.20
CA SER A 136 -64.34 -12.72 -19.93
C SER A 136 -64.69 -11.24 -20.11
N LYS A 137 -65.71 -10.83 -19.38
CA LYS A 137 -66.16 -9.45 -19.15
C LYS A 137 -64.99 -8.54 -18.75
N PRO A 138 -64.91 -7.27 -19.19
CA PRO A 138 -63.77 -6.40 -18.92
C PRO A 138 -63.68 -6.12 -17.41
N VAL A 139 -62.58 -6.54 -16.80
CA VAL A 139 -62.20 -6.10 -15.45
C VAL A 139 -61.47 -4.76 -15.60
N THR A 140 -62.08 -3.77 -14.96
CA THR A 140 -61.58 -2.41 -14.68
C THR A 140 -60.07 -2.27 -14.72
N SER A 141 -59.64 -1.44 -15.66
CA SER A 141 -58.31 -0.84 -15.78
C SER A 141 -57.88 -0.21 -14.45
N LYS A 142 -56.95 -0.88 -13.75
CA LYS A 142 -56.08 -0.20 -12.78
C LYS A 142 -55.31 0.89 -13.53
N PRO A 143 -55.24 2.14 -13.02
CA PRO A 143 -54.53 3.21 -13.71
C PRO A 143 -53.12 2.76 -14.04
N GLU A 144 -52.74 2.87 -15.31
CA GLU A 144 -51.37 2.63 -15.76
C GLU A 144 -50.44 3.52 -14.92
N PRO A 145 -49.44 2.95 -14.21
CA PRO A 145 -48.53 3.76 -13.41
C PRO A 145 -47.87 4.81 -14.29
N PRO A 146 -47.71 6.06 -13.79
CA PRO A 146 -47.07 7.10 -14.58
C PRO A 146 -45.71 6.61 -15.11
N PRO A 147 -45.32 6.96 -16.34
CA PRO A 147 -44.04 6.55 -16.89
C PRO A 147 -42.92 7.01 -15.96
N LEU A 148 -41.93 6.14 -15.74
CA LEU A 148 -40.76 6.50 -14.94
C LEU A 148 -39.99 7.60 -15.69
N PRO A 149 -39.62 8.71 -15.03
CA PRO A 149 -38.84 9.78 -15.67
C PRO A 149 -37.37 9.40 -15.86
N PHE A 150 -36.96 8.24 -15.35
CA PHE A 150 -35.61 7.69 -15.40
C PHE A 150 -35.64 6.23 -15.89
N ARG A 151 -34.49 5.77 -16.36
CA ARG A 151 -34.23 4.36 -16.66
C ARG A 151 -33.24 3.78 -15.66
N VAL A 152 -33.40 2.51 -15.32
CA VAL A 152 -32.42 1.77 -14.53
C VAL A 152 -31.29 1.34 -15.44
N VAL A 153 -30.05 1.66 -15.05
CA VAL A 153 -28.84 1.35 -15.82
C VAL A 153 -28.15 0.10 -15.29
N GLY A 154 -28.22 -0.13 -13.97
CA GLY A 154 -27.61 -1.29 -13.33
C GLY A 154 -27.85 -1.29 -11.82
N ALA A 155 -27.36 -2.33 -11.15
CA ALA A 155 -27.36 -2.43 -9.70
C ALA A 155 -25.99 -2.88 -9.20
N GLU A 156 -25.64 -2.44 -7.99
CA GLU A 156 -24.38 -2.81 -7.34
C GLU A 156 -24.64 -3.28 -5.91
N LEU A 157 -23.74 -4.11 -5.38
CA LEU A 157 -23.75 -4.58 -4.01
C LEU A 157 -22.47 -4.07 -3.32
N ARG A 158 -22.61 -3.16 -2.36
CA ARG A 158 -21.49 -2.59 -1.59
C ARG A 158 -21.78 -2.70 -0.10
N ALA A 159 -20.82 -3.22 0.66
CA ALA A 159 -20.94 -3.38 2.12
C ALA A 159 -22.23 -4.11 2.56
N GLY A 160 -22.71 -5.07 1.76
CA GLY A 160 -23.96 -5.81 2.02
C GLY A 160 -25.24 -5.06 1.65
N GLN A 161 -25.15 -3.83 1.15
CA GLN A 161 -26.28 -3.02 0.73
C GLN A 161 -26.38 -2.99 -0.80
N ARG A 162 -27.57 -3.29 -1.33
CA ARG A 162 -27.85 -3.19 -2.76
C ARG A 162 -28.28 -1.77 -3.09
N SER A 163 -27.66 -1.17 -4.11
CA SER A 163 -28.06 0.11 -4.68
C SER A 163 -28.35 -0.04 -6.18
N VAL A 164 -29.13 0.90 -6.72
CA VAL A 164 -29.53 0.94 -8.12
C VAL A 164 -29.06 2.24 -8.73
N SER A 165 -28.41 2.15 -9.89
CA SER A 165 -28.00 3.32 -10.66
C SER A 165 -29.07 3.68 -11.68
N VAL A 166 -29.56 4.92 -11.63
CA VAL A 166 -30.58 5.44 -12.55
C VAL A 166 -30.03 6.60 -13.36
N ALA A 167 -30.49 6.70 -14.60
CA ALA A 167 -30.16 7.78 -15.53
C ALA A 167 -31.45 8.42 -16.08
N PRO A 168 -31.39 9.64 -16.63
CA PRO A 168 -32.53 10.25 -17.31
C PRO A 168 -33.22 9.29 -18.29
N GLY A 169 -34.55 9.27 -18.33
CA GLY A 169 -35.31 8.28 -19.11
C GLY A 169 -35.21 8.47 -20.63
N ILE A 170 -34.78 9.64 -21.09
CA ILE A 170 -34.77 10.04 -22.49
C ILE A 170 -33.37 10.51 -22.86
N GLY A 171 -32.86 10.03 -24.01
CA GLY A 171 -31.58 10.44 -24.58
C GLY A 171 -30.37 9.73 -23.99
N ASP A 172 -29.19 10.06 -24.51
CA ASP A 172 -27.92 9.66 -23.95
C ASP A 172 -27.66 10.42 -22.65
N PHE A 173 -26.92 9.82 -21.71
CA PHE A 173 -26.54 10.46 -20.46
C PHE A 173 -25.03 10.45 -20.31
N ALA A 174 -24.50 11.49 -19.68
CA ALA A 174 -23.11 11.54 -19.27
C ALA A 174 -22.95 10.87 -17.89
N PRO A 175 -21.76 10.35 -17.53
CA PRO A 175 -21.55 9.62 -16.28
C PRO A 175 -21.89 10.41 -15.00
N ASP A 176 -21.80 11.74 -15.04
CA ASP A 176 -22.16 12.66 -13.97
C ASP A 176 -23.68 12.78 -13.74
N GLN A 177 -24.49 12.34 -14.69
CA GLN A 177 -25.96 12.30 -14.59
C GLN A 177 -26.48 10.98 -14.01
N LEU A 178 -25.59 10.02 -13.71
CA LEU A 178 -25.94 8.76 -13.09
C LEU A 178 -26.12 8.95 -11.58
N GLN A 179 -27.32 8.67 -11.09
CA GLN A 179 -27.63 8.75 -9.66
C GLN A 179 -27.70 7.35 -9.05
N VAL A 180 -26.97 7.14 -7.97
CA VAL A 180 -27.03 5.89 -7.19
C VAL A 180 -28.10 6.04 -6.11
N LEU A 181 -29.03 5.09 -6.06
CA LEU A 181 -30.14 5.05 -5.12
C LEU A 181 -30.01 3.85 -4.20
N LEU A 182 -30.13 4.08 -2.90
CA LEU A 182 -30.28 3.06 -1.88
C LEU A 182 -31.76 2.85 -1.54
N PRO A 183 -32.15 1.69 -0.98
CA PRO A 183 -33.50 1.51 -0.45
C PRO A 183 -33.87 2.63 0.53
N GLY A 184 -34.94 3.36 0.23
CA GLY A 184 -35.38 4.58 0.92
C GLY A 184 -35.19 5.86 0.12
N ASP A 185 -34.25 5.90 -0.82
CA ASP A 185 -33.95 7.09 -1.64
C ASP A 185 -35.03 7.33 -2.69
N ALA A 186 -35.22 8.61 -3.06
CA ALA A 186 -36.23 9.02 -4.02
C ALA A 186 -35.67 9.81 -5.19
N VAL A 187 -36.27 9.61 -6.36
CA VAL A 187 -36.03 10.36 -7.59
C VAL A 187 -37.37 10.87 -8.09
N GLY A 188 -37.57 12.19 -7.99
CA GLY A 188 -38.88 12.79 -8.20
C GLY A 188 -39.89 12.25 -7.20
N ALA A 189 -41.01 11.71 -7.70
CA ALA A 189 -42.06 11.10 -6.87
C ALA A 189 -41.82 9.61 -6.54
N TRP A 190 -40.78 9.00 -7.12
CA TRP A 190 -40.52 7.56 -7.00
C TRP A 190 -39.47 7.28 -5.95
N ARG A 191 -39.82 6.49 -4.94
CA ARG A 191 -38.89 6.00 -3.91
C ARG A 191 -38.49 4.56 -4.20
N LEU A 192 -37.19 4.25 -4.16
CA LEU A 192 -36.71 2.88 -4.21
C LEU A 192 -37.06 2.19 -2.89
N GLN A 193 -37.88 1.15 -2.94
CA GLN A 193 -38.26 0.37 -1.75
C GLN A 193 -37.32 -0.78 -1.48
N ALA A 194 -36.98 -1.53 -2.53
CA ALA A 194 -36.11 -2.70 -2.42
C ALA A 194 -35.46 -3.06 -3.76
N VAL A 195 -34.40 -3.85 -3.70
CA VAL A 195 -33.77 -4.50 -4.84
C VAL A 195 -33.88 -6.01 -4.66
N GLU A 196 -34.80 -6.63 -5.38
CA GLU A 196 -35.15 -8.04 -5.27
C GLU A 196 -34.58 -8.82 -6.46
N GLY A 197 -33.51 -9.58 -6.23
CA GLY A 197 -32.83 -10.32 -7.30
C GLY A 197 -32.33 -9.38 -8.40
N ASN A 198 -32.96 -9.45 -9.58
CA ASN A 198 -32.69 -8.60 -10.74
C ASN A 198 -33.79 -7.56 -11.01
N THR A 199 -34.56 -7.20 -9.99
CA THR A 199 -35.68 -6.25 -10.10
C THR A 199 -35.57 -5.16 -9.04
N ALA A 200 -35.64 -3.90 -9.47
CA ALA A 200 -35.75 -2.75 -8.60
C ALA A 200 -37.24 -2.41 -8.39
N VAL A 201 -37.65 -2.26 -7.13
CA VAL A 201 -39.04 -1.96 -6.75
C VAL A 201 -39.15 -0.49 -6.38
N PHE A 202 -39.85 0.29 -7.19
CA PHE A 202 -40.11 1.71 -6.96
C PHE A 202 -41.55 1.94 -6.52
N GLN A 203 -41.78 2.91 -5.63
CA GLN A 203 -43.12 3.29 -5.18
C GLN A 203 -43.37 4.79 -5.36
N THR A 204 -44.57 5.14 -5.80
CA THR A 204 -45.09 6.52 -5.82
C THR A 204 -46.50 6.52 -5.21
N GLY A 205 -46.67 7.14 -4.04
CA GLY A 205 -47.92 7.02 -3.28
C GLY A 205 -48.30 5.54 -3.03
N ASP A 206 -49.50 5.14 -3.43
CA ASP A 206 -49.99 3.76 -3.30
C ASP A 206 -49.62 2.85 -4.48
N GLN A 207 -48.87 3.37 -5.46
CA GLN A 207 -48.50 2.61 -6.66
C GLN A 207 -47.09 2.06 -6.54
N THR A 208 -46.93 0.78 -6.85
CA THR A 208 -45.62 0.10 -6.89
C THR A 208 -45.32 -0.31 -8.32
N ARG A 209 -44.06 -0.15 -8.73
CA ARG A 209 -43.57 -0.48 -10.07
C ARG A 209 -42.29 -1.29 -9.96
N HIS A 210 -42.30 -2.44 -10.62
CA HIS A 210 -41.17 -3.36 -10.69
C HIS A 210 -40.43 -3.08 -12.01
N VAL A 211 -39.13 -2.82 -11.91
CA VAL A 211 -38.28 -2.48 -13.06
C VAL A 211 -37.16 -3.50 -13.13
N ALA A 212 -37.02 -4.17 -14.27
CA ALA A 212 -35.91 -5.08 -14.50
C ALA A 212 -34.59 -4.30 -14.53
N ILE A 213 -33.57 -4.85 -13.86
CA ILE A 213 -32.21 -4.33 -13.93
C ILE A 213 -31.56 -4.95 -15.19
N PRO A 214 -31.01 -4.14 -16.11
CA PRO A 214 -30.36 -4.63 -17.33
C PRO A 214 -29.13 -5.51 -17.06
#